data_AF-A0A2G9Y0W1-F1
#
_entry.id   AF-A0A2G9Y0W1-F1
#
_cell.length_a   1.000
_cell.length_b   1.000
_cell.length_c   1.000
_cell.angle_alpha   90.00
_cell.angle_beta   90.00
_cell.angle_gamma   90.00
#
_symmetry.space_group_name_H-M   'P 1'
#
loop_
_entity.id
_entity.type
_entity.pdbx_description
1 polymer ?
#
loop_
_entity_poly.entity_id
_entity_poly.type
_entity_poly.pdbx_seq_one_letter_code
_entity_poly.pdbx_strand_id
1 'polypeptide(L)'
;MVRKHGTNDDGRRFTPERVKEVWERAKKISGKDPGLYRLDAMGNEIYKPSYGKNSKKGWEVDHKKPLDKGGTDNLKNLQPLQTKKNKEKSNKYPFKP
;
A
#
# COMPACT_ATOMS: atom_id res chain seq x y z
N MET A 1 -18.37 6.98 -7.47
CA MET A 1 -18.31 6.15 -6.23
C MET A 1 -16.94 6.33 -5.59
N VAL A 2 -16.87 6.60 -4.30
CA VAL A 2 -15.58 6.68 -3.58
C VAL A 2 -15.01 5.27 -3.46
N ARG A 3 -13.83 5.02 -4.04
CA ARG A 3 -13.15 3.73 -3.91
C ARG A 3 -12.93 3.39 -2.44
N LYS A 4 -13.13 2.13 -2.04
CA LYS A 4 -12.65 1.66 -0.75
C LYS A 4 -11.13 1.49 -0.86
N HIS A 5 -10.39 1.99 0.13
CA HIS A 5 -8.94 1.80 0.15
C HIS A 5 -8.62 0.30 0.32
N GLY A 6 -7.50 -0.16 -0.23
CA GLY A 6 -7.09 -1.56 -0.12
C GLY A 6 -7.89 -2.56 -0.98
N THR A 7 -8.58 -2.09 -2.02
CA THR A 7 -9.27 -2.96 -2.99
C THR A 7 -8.58 -2.99 -4.35
N ASN A 8 -8.83 -4.07 -5.07
CA ASN A 8 -8.46 -4.33 -6.46
C ASN A 8 -9.36 -3.51 -7.42
N ASP A 9 -9.15 -3.61 -8.73
CA ASP A 9 -9.90 -2.81 -9.72
C ASP A 9 -11.40 -3.15 -9.83
N ASP A 10 -11.78 -4.38 -9.46
CA ASP A 10 -13.18 -4.79 -9.29
C ASP A 10 -13.81 -4.35 -7.95
N GLY A 11 -13.08 -3.63 -7.10
CA GLY A 11 -13.54 -3.21 -5.77
C GLY A 11 -13.56 -4.33 -4.71
N ARG A 12 -12.93 -5.48 -4.98
CA ARG A 12 -12.76 -6.61 -4.04
C ARG A 12 -11.45 -6.46 -3.26
N ARG A 13 -11.34 -7.16 -2.14
CA ARG A 13 -10.07 -7.20 -1.38
C ARG A 13 -9.00 -7.95 -2.17
N PHE A 14 -7.75 -7.49 -2.09
CA PHE A 14 -6.61 -8.23 -2.62
C PHE A 14 -6.48 -9.60 -1.94
N THR A 15 -6.07 -10.61 -2.71
CA THR A 15 -5.78 -11.94 -2.18
C THR A 15 -4.58 -11.90 -1.23
N PRO A 16 -4.47 -12.83 -0.27
CA PRO A 16 -3.31 -12.91 0.62
C PRO A 16 -1.97 -13.01 -0.13
N GLU A 17 -1.96 -13.73 -1.25
CA GLU A 17 -0.81 -13.85 -2.14
C GLU A 17 -0.42 -12.49 -2.72
N ARG A 18 -1.40 -11.73 -3.23
CA ARG A 18 -1.15 -10.40 -3.79
C ARG A 18 -0.63 -9.42 -2.73
N VAL A 19 -1.18 -9.48 -1.52
CA VAL A 19 -0.70 -8.69 -0.38
C VAL A 19 0.75 -9.03 -0.04
N LYS A 20 1.11 -10.32 -0.08
CA LYS A 20 2.50 -10.78 0.13
C LYS A 20 3.42 -10.25 -0.98
N GLU A 21 3.05 -10.37 -2.25
CA GLU A 21 3.85 -9.83 -3.37
C GLU A 21 4.10 -8.32 -3.23
N VAL A 22 3.08 -7.56 -2.82
CA VAL A 22 3.20 -6.11 -2.61
C VAL A 22 4.08 -5.79 -1.40
N TRP A 23 3.92 -6.52 -0.28
CA TRP A 23 4.78 -6.38 0.89
C TRP A 23 6.26 -6.60 0.55
N GLU A 24 6.56 -7.61 -0.27
CA GLU A 24 7.93 -7.93 -0.66
C GLU A 24 8.62 -6.81 -1.46
N ARG A 25 7.86 -5.85 -2.00
CA ARG A 25 8.37 -4.69 -2.74
C ARG A 25 8.71 -3.49 -1.84
N ALA A 26 8.26 -3.47 -0.58
CA ALA A 26 8.66 -2.43 0.36
C ALA A 26 10.14 -2.52 0.71
N LYS A 27 10.76 -1.37 1.01
CA LYS A 27 12.17 -1.30 1.38
C LYS A 27 12.39 -1.91 2.78
N LYS A 28 13.45 -2.69 2.94
CA LYS A 28 13.86 -3.22 4.24
C LYS A 28 14.41 -2.08 5.12
N ILE A 29 14.23 -2.19 6.43
CA ILE A 29 14.80 -1.26 7.41
C ILE A 29 16.05 -1.89 8.01
N SER A 30 17.18 -1.17 7.98
CA SER A 30 18.40 -1.64 8.65
C SER A 30 18.17 -1.77 10.15
N GLY A 31 18.58 -2.90 10.74
CA GLY A 31 18.39 -3.16 12.18
C GLY A 31 16.99 -3.59 12.60
N LYS A 32 16.05 -3.88 11.68
CA LYS A 32 14.74 -4.49 11.99
C LYS A 32 14.49 -5.76 11.20
N ASP A 33 13.65 -6.64 11.75
CA ASP A 33 13.20 -7.85 11.07
C ASP A 33 12.44 -7.49 9.77
N PRO A 34 12.96 -7.85 8.58
CA PRO A 34 12.35 -7.50 7.29
C PRO A 34 11.06 -8.29 6.99
N GLY A 35 10.79 -9.36 7.73
CA GLY A 35 9.54 -10.12 7.72
C GLY A 35 8.44 -9.44 8.52
N LEU A 36 8.78 -8.52 9.42
CA LEU A 36 7.83 -7.78 10.27
C LEU A 36 7.73 -6.30 9.93
N TYR A 37 8.85 -5.64 9.64
CA TYR A 37 8.94 -4.19 9.48
C TYR A 37 9.57 -3.81 8.15
N ARG A 38 8.97 -2.85 7.46
CA ARG A 38 9.48 -2.28 6.21
C ARG A 38 9.13 -0.79 6.09
N LEU A 39 9.73 -0.10 5.13
CA LEU A 39 9.38 1.26 4.75
C LEU A 39 8.49 1.23 3.51
N ASP A 40 7.37 1.95 3.60
CA ASP A 40 6.55 2.25 2.44
C ASP A 40 7.25 3.22 1.47
N ALA A 41 6.61 3.50 0.33
CA ALA A 41 7.17 4.39 -0.68
C ALA A 41 7.35 5.85 -0.21
N MET A 42 6.70 6.24 0.88
CA MET A 42 6.74 7.56 1.51
C MET A 42 7.73 7.63 2.69
N GLY A 43 8.48 6.55 2.94
CA GLY A 43 9.43 6.47 4.05
C GLY A 43 8.79 6.23 5.42
N ASN A 44 7.51 5.84 5.48
CA ASN A 44 6.86 5.49 6.73
C ASN A 44 7.11 4.03 7.09
N GLU A 45 7.34 3.76 8.36
CA GLU A 45 7.41 2.40 8.87
C GLU A 45 6.03 1.74 8.88
N ILE A 46 5.97 0.55 8.27
CA ILE A 46 4.80 -0.31 8.22
C ILE A 46 5.10 -1.66 8.91
N TYR A 47 4.09 -2.21 9.56
CA TYR A 47 4.18 -3.47 10.31
C TYR A 47 3.29 -4.53 9.64
N LYS A 48 3.87 -5.66 9.22
CA LYS A 48 3.19 -6.69 8.42
C LYS A 48 1.86 -7.14 9.03
N PRO A 49 1.77 -7.48 10.34
CA PRO A 49 0.52 -7.86 11.00
C PRO A 49 -0.50 -6.73 11.19
N SER A 50 -0.16 -5.50 10.80
CA SER A 50 -1.08 -4.35 10.77
C SER A 50 -1.63 -4.05 9.37
N TYR A 51 -1.56 -5.01 8.45
CA TYR A 51 -2.26 -4.91 7.17
C TYR A 51 -3.77 -4.65 7.38
N GLY A 52 -4.32 -3.66 6.67
CA GLY A 52 -5.73 -3.28 6.72
C GLY A 52 -6.17 -2.56 8.01
N LYS A 53 -5.23 -2.25 8.92
CA LYS A 53 -5.54 -1.58 10.19
C LYS A 53 -5.28 -0.07 10.09
N ASN A 54 -6.16 0.73 10.70
CA ASN A 54 -5.94 2.17 10.86
C ASN A 54 -5.08 2.45 12.11
N SER A 55 -3.81 2.05 12.08
CA SER A 55 -2.85 2.23 13.18
C SER A 55 -1.59 2.99 12.74
N LYS A 56 -0.75 3.40 13.69
CA LYS A 56 0.50 4.15 13.42
C LYS A 56 1.43 3.47 12.40
N LYS A 57 1.41 2.13 12.32
CA LYS A 57 2.18 1.33 11.36
C LYS A 57 1.28 0.48 10.46
N GLY A 58 0.00 0.81 10.43
CA GLY A 58 -1.00 0.15 9.61
C GLY A 58 -0.82 0.53 8.15
N TRP A 59 -1.08 -0.41 7.26
CA TRP A 59 -0.79 -0.25 5.84
C TRP A 59 -1.77 -1.03 4.99
N GLU A 60 -1.91 -0.61 3.75
CA GLU A 60 -2.77 -1.21 2.76
C GLU A 60 -2.04 -1.30 1.41
N VAL A 61 -2.57 -2.10 0.50
CA VAL A 61 -2.17 -2.05 -0.91
C VAL A 61 -2.78 -0.80 -1.54
N ASP A 62 -1.94 -0.02 -2.21
CA ASP A 62 -2.30 1.20 -2.92
C ASP A 62 -1.83 1.15 -4.38
N HIS A 63 -2.60 1.77 -5.27
CA HIS A 63 -2.23 1.98 -6.66
C HIS A 63 -1.44 3.28 -6.79
N LYS A 64 -0.14 3.22 -7.11
CA LYS A 64 0.71 4.39 -7.39
C LYS A 64 -0.02 5.40 -8.26
N LYS A 65 -0.43 4.98 -9.46
CA LYS A 65 -1.37 5.67 -10.33
C LYS A 65 -2.80 5.19 -10.01
N PRO A 66 -3.70 6.06 -9.55
CA PRO A 66 -5.10 5.70 -9.27
C PRO A 66 -5.83 5.17 -10.50
N LEU A 67 -6.84 4.32 -10.27
CA LEU A 67 -7.66 3.72 -11.33
C LEU A 67 -8.35 4.79 -12.20
N ASP A 68 -8.87 5.87 -11.60
CA ASP A 68 -9.53 6.98 -12.32
C ASP A 68 -8.60 7.75 -13.27
N LYS A 69 -7.29 7.56 -13.13
CA LYS A 69 -6.28 8.14 -14.01
C LYS A 69 -5.74 7.11 -15.02
N GLY A 70 -6.32 5.92 -15.09
CA GLY A 70 -5.84 4.80 -15.91
C GLY A 70 -4.69 4.05 -15.25
N GLY A 71 -4.73 3.89 -13.92
CA GLY A 71 -3.94 2.89 -13.20
C GLY A 71 -4.55 1.51 -13.30
N THR A 72 -3.77 0.47 -13.01
CA THR A 72 -4.22 -0.93 -13.05
C THR A 72 -3.73 -1.72 -11.85
N ASP A 73 -4.27 -2.92 -11.65
CA ASP A 73 -3.83 -3.88 -10.63
C ASP A 73 -2.48 -4.54 -10.93
N ASN A 74 -1.77 -4.10 -11.98
CA ASN A 74 -0.43 -4.60 -12.27
C ASN A 74 0.51 -4.37 -11.06
N LEU A 75 1.27 -5.39 -10.68
CA LEU A 75 2.17 -5.34 -9.52
C LEU A 75 3.17 -4.17 -9.58
N LYS A 76 3.54 -3.69 -10.78
CA LYS A 76 4.40 -2.50 -10.95
C LYS A 76 3.73 -1.22 -10.45
N ASN A 77 2.41 -1.12 -10.62
CA ASN A 77 1.57 -0.02 -10.16
C ASN A 77 1.14 -0.17 -8.70
N LEU A 78 1.20 -1.37 -8.12
CA LEU A 78 0.89 -1.58 -6.72
C LEU A 78 2.08 -1.24 -5.81
N GLN A 79 1.77 -0.71 -4.62
CA GLN A 79 2.72 -0.46 -3.55
C GLN A 79 2.07 -0.64 -2.18
N PRO A 80 2.85 -1.02 -1.17
CA PRO A 80 2.42 -0.87 0.21
C PRO A 80 2.47 0.61 0.57
N LEU A 81 1.43 1.10 1.24
CA LEU A 81 1.34 2.48 1.70
C LEU A 81 0.69 2.51 3.08
N GLN A 82 1.24 3.32 4.00
CA GLN A 82 0.65 3.50 5.32
C GLN A 82 -0.80 3.99 5.19
N THR A 83 -1.74 3.41 5.94
CA THR A 83 -3.18 3.69 5.82
C THR A 83 -3.51 5.18 5.96
N LYS A 84 -2.84 5.90 6.87
CA LYS A 84 -3.03 7.34 7.01
C LYS A 84 -2.59 8.11 5.75
N LYS A 85 -1.46 7.72 5.15
CA LYS A 85 -0.96 8.30 3.91
C LYS A 85 -1.78 7.92 2.69
N ASN A 86 -2.32 6.72 2.64
CA ASN A 86 -3.25 6.30 1.60
C ASN A 86 -4.51 7.19 1.57
N LYS A 87 -5.07 7.48 2.75
CA LYS A 87 -6.19 8.43 2.89
C LYS A 87 -5.83 9.86 2.47
N GLU A 88 -4.65 10.35 2.87
CA GLU A 88 -4.15 11.69 2.51
C GLU A 88 -3.90 11.84 0.99
N LYS A 89 -3.39 10.77 0.37
CA LYS A 89 -3.18 10.67 -1.07
C LYS A 89 -4.48 10.74 -1.84
N SER A 90 -5.51 9.97 -1.44
CA SER A 90 -6.76 9.87 -2.19
C SER A 90 -6.49 9.53 -3.67
N ASN A 91 -6.93 10.35 -4.63
CA ASN A 91 -6.67 10.16 -6.07
C ASN A 91 -5.57 11.10 -6.61
N LYS A 92 -4.74 11.68 -5.74
CA LYS A 92 -3.62 12.54 -6.15
C LYS A 92 -2.56 11.70 -6.86
N TYR A 93 -2.11 12.18 -8.01
CA TYR A 93 -1.04 11.57 -8.79
C TYR A 93 -0.31 12.63 -9.64
N PRO A 94 1.03 12.69 -9.63
CA PRO A 94 1.93 11.85 -8.82
C PRO A 94 1.86 12.20 -7.32
N PHE A 95 1.92 11.19 -6.47
CA PHE A 95 2.10 11.35 -5.03
C PHE A 95 3.52 10.93 -4.70
N LYS A 96 4.34 11.87 -4.25
CA LYS A 96 5.77 11.69 -3.97
C LYS A 96 6.06 12.02 -2.49
N PRO A 97 7.12 11.45 -1.90
CA PRO A 97 7.59 11.81 -0.57
C PRO A 97 7.93 13.29 -0.48
#